data_AF-A0A8X7VEA8-F1
#
_entry.id   AF-A0A8X7VEA8-F1
#
_cell.length_a   1.000
_cell.length_b   1.000
_cell.length_c   1.000
_cell.angle_alpha   90.00
_cell.angle_beta   90.00
_cell.angle_gamma   90.00
#
_symmetry.space_group_name_H-M   'P 1'
#
loop_
_entity.id
_entity.type
_entity.pdbx_description
1 polymer ?
#
loop_
_entity_poly.entity_id
_entity_poly.type
_entity_poly.pdbx_seq_one_letter_code
_entity_poly.pdbx_strand_id
1 'polypeptide(L)'
;MNETMMNLGSLSLSTTTTTKSSKPTVSLSFWIPYFTHWGQSLLVCGSAPGLGSGNVKKGLLLKPSQQEDQLIWSGSVSVPPGFTCDYCYYVVDDLKNVLRSEFGLKRKLVVPETLTGGESVQLRDLWQSGDQALPFRSAFKDVIFRNTGDVEVGKPLGVFENKSDQDDSVVVQFKICCPDVGEGTSVYALGTSGKLGKWKVESGLRLSYVGDSMWEADCLIPKADFPIKYPFLCFLTNIYCKVPKDGNIGLESGGNRELSLHSTSNKQEYIVMSDGLFREMPWRGAGVAVPMFSVRSEDDVGVGEFLDLKLLVDWSVDSGLHLVQLLPVNDTSVHKMWWDSYPYSSLSVFALHPLYLRVQALSESLPADIKEEIEQAKKQLDKNDVDYEATMETKLSIAKKIFDLEKDQTLNSSSFQKFFSENEGWLKPYAAFCFLRDFFETSDHSQWGTFSDYTEAKLEKLTSKDSLHYNTVCFHYYIQYHLHVQVEISLILKQVPPGANVVDLNCRSKMAQQTSTERDGTHRERSSPNKLVTIGRQM
;
A
#
# COMPACT_ATOMS: atom_id res chain seq x y z
N MET A 1 41.39 -84.54 36.55
CA MET A 1 41.13 -84.26 37.98
C MET A 1 40.87 -82.76 38.07
N ASN A 2 39.63 -82.38 37.78
CA ASN A 2 38.55 -82.08 38.76
C ASN A 2 38.65 -80.61 39.18
N GLU A 3 37.80 -79.75 38.63
CA GLU A 3 36.51 -79.28 39.20
C GLU A 3 36.77 -77.89 39.85
N THR A 4 35.96 -76.83 39.72
CA THR A 4 34.50 -76.74 39.56
C THR A 4 34.10 -75.30 39.14
N MET A 5 33.15 -75.19 38.20
CA MET A 5 31.94 -74.33 38.11
C MET A 5 31.87 -72.94 38.79
N MET A 6 31.19 -71.91 38.25
CA MET A 6 29.81 -71.90 37.71
C MET A 6 29.57 -70.81 36.66
N ASN A 7 28.67 -71.16 35.73
CA ASN A 7 27.96 -70.33 34.77
C ASN A 7 26.52 -70.11 35.30
N LEU A 8 25.92 -68.93 35.09
CA LEU A 8 24.51 -68.70 34.66
C LEU A 8 24.01 -67.28 35.00
N GLY A 9 23.52 -66.58 33.96
CA GLY A 9 22.37 -65.69 34.08
C GLY A 9 22.52 -64.27 33.51
N SER A 10 22.10 -64.04 32.27
CA SER A 10 20.84 -63.32 31.97
C SER A 10 20.73 -62.85 30.50
N LEU A 11 19.71 -63.41 29.84
CA LEU A 11 18.75 -62.77 28.92
C LEU A 11 19.25 -61.93 27.73
N SER A 12 19.12 -62.55 26.56
CA SER A 12 18.96 -61.90 25.26
C SER A 12 17.67 -61.06 25.19
N LEU A 13 17.78 -59.82 24.71
CA LEU A 13 16.68 -59.10 24.09
C LEU A 13 17.15 -58.49 22.77
N SER A 14 16.50 -58.95 21.71
CA SER A 14 16.62 -58.54 20.31
C SER A 14 16.42 -57.02 20.15
N THR A 15 17.38 -56.34 19.56
CA THR A 15 17.17 -55.01 18.97
C THR A 15 17.00 -55.14 17.47
N THR A 16 15.73 -55.11 17.08
CA THR A 16 15.23 -54.89 15.73
C THR A 16 15.90 -53.63 15.14
N THR A 17 16.69 -53.80 14.09
CA THR A 17 17.18 -52.73 13.23
C THR A 17 15.98 -52.06 12.55
N THR A 18 15.51 -50.95 13.13
CA THR A 18 14.59 -50.03 12.46
C THR A 18 15.40 -49.22 11.46
N THR A 19 15.34 -49.63 10.20
CA THR A 19 15.70 -48.79 9.06
C THR A 19 14.84 -47.53 9.09
N LYS A 20 15.42 -46.39 9.52
CA LYS A 20 14.81 -45.07 9.36
C LYS A 20 14.64 -44.81 7.86
N SER A 21 13.43 -44.99 7.35
CA SER A 21 13.00 -44.47 6.05
C SER A 21 13.25 -42.96 6.03
N SER A 22 14.27 -42.51 5.31
CA SER A 22 14.52 -41.08 5.08
C SER A 22 13.36 -40.51 4.27
N LYS A 23 12.64 -39.53 4.82
CA LYS A 23 11.62 -38.79 4.06
C LYS A 23 12.26 -38.20 2.79
N PRO A 24 11.57 -38.18 1.65
CA PRO A 24 12.10 -37.59 0.42
C PRO A 24 12.44 -36.11 0.66
N THR A 25 13.59 -35.69 0.16
CA THR A 25 14.07 -34.30 0.26
C THR A 25 14.41 -33.75 -1.11
N VAL A 26 14.15 -32.46 -1.29
CA VAL A 26 14.44 -31.67 -2.48
C VAL A 26 15.53 -30.67 -2.13
N SER A 27 16.48 -30.46 -3.04
CA SER A 27 17.50 -29.42 -2.87
C SER A 27 16.97 -28.08 -3.34
N LEU A 28 16.73 -27.16 -2.42
CA LEU A 28 16.32 -25.79 -2.71
C LEU A 28 17.55 -24.89 -2.75
N SER A 29 17.80 -24.23 -3.87
CA SER A 29 18.94 -23.34 -4.07
C SER A 29 18.48 -21.92 -4.35
N PHE A 30 19.00 -20.97 -3.60
CA PHE A 30 18.81 -19.54 -3.82
C PHE A 30 19.92 -19.02 -4.70
N TRP A 31 19.58 -18.15 -5.65
CA TRP A 31 20.51 -17.57 -6.60
C TRP A 31 20.10 -16.13 -6.89
N ILE A 32 20.99 -15.19 -6.64
CA ILE A 32 20.70 -13.75 -6.79
C ILE A 32 21.94 -12.99 -7.28
N PRO A 33 21.85 -12.23 -8.39
CA PRO A 33 22.89 -11.32 -8.81
C PRO A 33 22.84 -10.07 -7.92
N TYR A 34 23.92 -9.80 -7.19
CA TYR A 34 23.99 -8.65 -6.29
C TYR A 34 25.43 -8.23 -6.02
N PHE A 35 25.71 -6.95 -6.23
CA PHE A 35 27.02 -6.38 -5.92
C PHE A 35 27.13 -6.00 -4.44
N THR A 36 28.19 -6.48 -3.78
CA THR A 36 28.50 -6.21 -2.37
C THR A 36 29.82 -5.48 -2.25
N HIS A 37 29.96 -4.64 -1.21
CA HIS A 37 31.25 -4.06 -0.86
C HIS A 37 32.06 -4.96 0.08
N TRP A 38 33.33 -4.66 0.27
CA TRP A 38 34.17 -5.37 1.22
C TRP A 38 33.57 -5.32 2.64
N GLY A 39 33.62 -6.46 3.35
CA GLY A 39 32.95 -6.63 4.66
C GLY A 39 31.44 -6.81 4.60
N GLN A 40 30.84 -6.93 3.40
CA GLN A 40 29.42 -7.23 3.23
C GLN A 40 29.22 -8.65 2.72
N SER A 41 28.22 -9.33 3.25
CA SER A 41 27.75 -10.63 2.78
C SER A 41 26.25 -10.63 2.55
N LEU A 42 25.77 -11.56 1.72
CA LEU A 42 24.34 -11.73 1.46
C LEU A 42 23.78 -12.94 2.20
N LEU A 43 22.59 -12.78 2.75
CA LEU A 43 21.94 -13.79 3.59
C LEU A 43 20.44 -13.87 3.26
N VAL A 44 19.88 -15.08 3.26
CA VAL A 44 18.43 -15.33 3.14
C VAL A 44 17.86 -15.68 4.50
N CYS A 45 16.81 -14.96 4.91
CA CYS A 45 16.06 -15.25 6.12
C CYS A 45 14.60 -15.48 5.77
N GLY A 46 14.00 -16.52 6.35
CA GLY A 46 12.61 -16.87 6.11
C GLY A 46 11.89 -17.37 7.35
N SER A 47 10.59 -17.60 7.22
CA SER A 47 9.73 -18.08 8.32
C SER A 47 10.05 -19.52 8.76
N ALA A 48 10.66 -20.31 7.89
CA ALA A 48 11.02 -21.69 8.17
C ALA A 48 12.26 -21.85 9.07
N PRO A 49 12.35 -22.93 9.89
CA PRO A 49 13.52 -23.21 10.74
C PRO A 49 14.85 -23.28 9.99
N GLY A 50 14.86 -23.88 8.80
CA GLY A 50 16.06 -23.98 7.96
C GLY A 50 16.55 -22.65 7.37
N LEU A 51 15.75 -21.58 7.49
CA LEU A 51 16.05 -20.23 7.02
C LEU A 51 16.01 -19.21 8.17
N GLY A 52 16.15 -19.67 9.42
CA GLY A 52 16.33 -18.82 10.59
C GLY A 52 15.06 -18.43 11.36
N SER A 53 13.87 -18.85 10.92
CA SER A 53 12.58 -18.54 11.57
C SER A 53 12.38 -17.06 11.90
N GLY A 54 12.67 -16.18 10.93
CA GLY A 54 12.58 -14.73 11.07
C GLY A 54 13.76 -14.08 11.80
N ASN A 55 14.70 -14.85 12.36
CA ASN A 55 15.92 -14.33 12.96
C ASN A 55 17.05 -14.29 11.93
N VAL A 56 17.38 -13.08 11.45
CA VAL A 56 18.40 -12.87 10.41
C VAL A 56 19.77 -13.45 10.78
N LYS A 57 20.18 -13.42 12.06
CA LYS A 57 21.48 -13.99 12.49
C LYS A 57 21.55 -15.52 12.28
N LYS A 58 20.39 -16.18 12.25
CA LYS A 58 20.25 -17.62 11.97
C LYS A 58 19.91 -17.93 10.51
N GLY A 59 19.80 -16.93 9.65
CA GLY A 59 19.51 -17.13 8.23
C GLY A 59 20.66 -17.81 7.49
N LEU A 60 20.34 -18.28 6.28
CA LEU A 60 21.26 -18.97 5.39
C LEU A 60 22.21 -17.96 4.73
N LEU A 61 23.49 -18.02 5.10
CA LEU A 61 24.54 -17.21 4.48
C LEU A 61 24.82 -17.73 3.07
N LEU A 62 24.78 -16.85 2.08
CA LEU A 62 25.06 -17.19 0.69
C LEU A 62 26.56 -17.06 0.40
N LYS A 63 27.02 -17.74 -0.65
CA LYS A 63 28.40 -17.70 -1.12
C LYS A 63 28.47 -16.93 -2.43
N PRO A 64 29.42 -15.98 -2.56
CA PRO A 64 29.62 -15.27 -3.81
C PRO A 64 30.36 -16.16 -4.81
N SER A 65 30.02 -16.01 -6.08
CA SER A 65 30.70 -16.58 -7.24
C SER A 65 30.68 -15.56 -8.36
N GLN A 66 31.82 -15.31 -9.00
CA GLN A 66 31.87 -14.46 -10.18
C GLN A 66 31.40 -15.27 -11.38
N GLN A 67 30.38 -14.78 -12.09
CA GLN A 67 29.93 -15.33 -13.36
C GLN A 67 29.91 -14.20 -14.38
N GLU A 68 30.78 -14.29 -15.39
CA GLU A 68 30.99 -13.21 -16.36
C GLU A 68 31.24 -11.86 -15.65
N ASP A 69 30.44 -10.83 -15.96
CA ASP A 69 30.53 -9.50 -15.36
C ASP A 69 29.62 -9.32 -14.13
N GLN A 70 29.02 -10.39 -13.61
CA GLN A 70 28.09 -10.33 -12.47
C GLN A 70 28.60 -11.10 -11.24
N LEU A 71 28.42 -10.49 -10.07
CA LEU A 71 28.63 -11.14 -8.79
C LEU A 71 27.33 -11.85 -8.36
N ILE A 72 27.40 -13.17 -8.30
CA ILE A 72 26.26 -14.03 -8.00
C ILE A 72 26.40 -14.61 -6.61
N TRP A 73 25.37 -14.44 -5.79
CA TRP A 73 25.28 -15.06 -4.47
C TRP A 73 24.39 -16.28 -4.53
N SER A 74 24.87 -17.43 -4.03
CA SER A 74 24.10 -18.66 -4.01
C SER A 74 24.27 -19.49 -2.74
N GLY A 75 23.25 -20.29 -2.42
CA GLY A 75 23.27 -21.18 -1.25
C GLY A 75 22.08 -22.11 -1.29
N SER A 76 22.21 -23.29 -0.67
CA SER A 76 21.20 -24.35 -0.78
C SER A 76 20.83 -24.94 0.58
N VAL A 77 19.60 -25.42 0.68
CA VAL A 77 19.03 -26.10 1.85
C VAL A 77 18.18 -27.29 1.38
N SER A 78 18.15 -28.36 2.16
CA SER A 78 17.27 -29.51 1.89
C SER A 78 15.91 -29.32 2.55
N VAL A 79 14.84 -29.42 1.77
CA VAL A 79 13.46 -29.22 2.23
C VAL A 79 12.56 -30.37 1.77
N PRO A 80 11.44 -30.66 2.46
CA PRO A 80 10.48 -31.64 1.97
C PRO A 80 9.72 -31.11 0.72
N PRO A 81 9.17 -31.98 -0.14
CA PRO A 81 8.16 -31.59 -1.13
C PRO A 81 6.97 -30.88 -0.48
N GLY A 82 6.33 -29.95 -1.18
CA GLY A 82 5.23 -29.14 -0.63
C GLY A 82 5.67 -28.05 0.36
N PHE A 83 6.97 -27.86 0.56
CA PHE A 83 7.48 -26.85 1.48
C PHE A 83 7.08 -25.43 1.08
N THR A 84 6.51 -24.69 2.03
CA THR A 84 6.14 -23.29 1.87
C THR A 84 6.93 -22.40 2.81
N CYS A 85 7.37 -21.24 2.35
CA CYS A 85 8.12 -20.29 3.19
C CYS A 85 7.98 -18.85 2.68
N ASP A 86 7.89 -17.91 3.61
CA ASP A 86 8.08 -16.50 3.30
C ASP A 86 9.54 -16.14 3.56
N TYR A 87 10.22 -15.49 2.61
CA TYR A 87 11.64 -15.16 2.74
C TYR A 87 12.00 -13.78 2.18
N CYS A 88 13.12 -13.24 2.63
CA CYS A 88 13.74 -12.01 2.17
C CYS A 88 15.27 -12.13 2.16
N TYR A 89 15.91 -11.34 1.29
CA TYR A 89 17.36 -11.17 1.28
C TYR A 89 17.80 -10.00 2.16
N TYR A 90 18.97 -10.15 2.79
CA TYR A 90 19.60 -9.18 3.66
C TYR A 90 21.08 -9.05 3.33
N VAL A 91 21.56 -7.81 3.28
CA VAL A 91 23.00 -7.50 3.29
C VAL A 91 23.40 -7.35 4.74
N VAL A 92 24.43 -8.08 5.15
CA VAL A 92 24.90 -8.12 6.53
C VAL A 92 26.40 -7.90 6.62
N ASP A 93 26.88 -7.47 7.79
CA ASP A 93 28.31 -7.48 8.13
C ASP A 93 28.79 -8.89 8.56
N ASP A 94 30.07 -9.01 8.90
CA ASP A 94 30.68 -10.27 9.35
C ASP A 94 30.07 -10.82 10.66
N LEU A 95 29.43 -9.95 11.46
CA LEU A 95 28.72 -10.31 12.70
C LEU A 95 27.23 -10.58 12.45
N LYS A 96 26.80 -10.61 11.19
CA LYS A 96 25.41 -10.76 10.73
C LYS A 96 24.47 -9.66 11.23
N ASN A 97 24.97 -8.46 11.50
CA ASN A 97 24.11 -7.30 11.71
C ASN A 97 23.58 -6.81 10.36
N VAL A 98 22.31 -6.44 10.32
CA VAL A 98 21.65 -6.00 9.08
C VAL A 98 22.17 -4.63 8.68
N LEU A 99 22.77 -4.55 7.50
CA LEU A 99 23.18 -3.30 6.87
C LEU A 99 22.09 -2.80 5.92
N ARG A 100 21.46 -3.72 5.17
CA ARG A 100 20.33 -3.44 4.27
C ARG A 100 19.42 -4.66 4.19
N SER A 101 18.14 -4.41 3.91
CA SER A 101 17.15 -5.43 3.55
C SER A 101 16.50 -5.07 2.23
N GLU A 102 15.93 -6.07 1.56
CA GLU A 102 15.02 -5.82 0.44
C GLU A 102 13.84 -4.93 0.84
N PHE A 103 13.33 -4.19 -0.14
CA PHE A 103 12.08 -3.44 -0.02
C PHE A 103 10.89 -4.29 -0.50
N GLY A 104 9.70 -4.00 0.01
CA GLY A 104 8.47 -4.64 -0.47
C GLY A 104 7.98 -5.77 0.44
N LEU A 105 7.05 -6.57 -0.09
CA LEU A 105 6.48 -7.72 0.61
C LEU A 105 7.47 -8.89 0.62
N LYS A 106 7.40 -9.72 1.66
CA LYS A 106 8.18 -10.96 1.70
C LYS A 106 7.83 -11.85 0.51
N ARG A 107 8.84 -12.48 -0.07
CA ARG A 107 8.67 -13.42 -1.18
C ARG A 107 7.99 -14.68 -0.67
N LYS A 108 6.99 -15.16 -1.39
CA LYS A 108 6.32 -16.44 -1.10
C LYS A 108 6.94 -17.54 -1.93
N LEU A 109 7.45 -18.56 -1.27
CA LEU A 109 7.96 -19.78 -1.87
C LEU A 109 6.96 -20.92 -1.68
N VAL A 110 6.70 -21.67 -2.75
CA VAL A 110 6.00 -22.95 -2.72
C VAL A 110 6.81 -23.95 -3.54
N VAL A 111 7.31 -25.00 -2.88
CA VAL A 111 7.96 -26.13 -3.55
C VAL A 111 6.88 -27.11 -4.01
N PRO A 112 6.82 -27.48 -5.30
CA PRO A 112 5.77 -28.39 -5.79
C PRO A 112 5.72 -29.72 -5.05
N GLU A 113 4.52 -30.20 -4.73
CA GLU A 113 4.29 -31.50 -4.09
C GLU A 113 4.58 -32.69 -5.02
N THR A 114 4.59 -32.44 -6.34
CA THR A 114 4.83 -33.46 -7.38
C THR A 114 6.27 -33.98 -7.41
N LEU A 115 7.20 -33.30 -6.72
CA LEU A 115 8.59 -33.72 -6.60
C LEU A 115 8.72 -34.92 -5.65
N THR A 116 9.42 -35.96 -6.10
CA THR A 116 9.46 -37.27 -5.43
C THR A 116 10.72 -37.52 -4.60
N GLY A 117 11.68 -36.59 -4.63
CA GLY A 117 12.92 -36.63 -3.86
C GLY A 117 14.15 -36.77 -4.77
N GLY A 118 15.17 -35.96 -4.50
CA GLY A 118 16.44 -35.94 -5.25
C GLY A 118 16.52 -34.93 -6.40
N GLU A 119 15.40 -34.29 -6.77
CA GLU A 119 15.32 -33.18 -7.70
C GLU A 119 15.85 -31.86 -7.09
N SER A 120 16.14 -30.88 -7.95
CA SER A 120 16.61 -29.55 -7.54
C SER A 120 15.60 -28.46 -7.90
N VAL A 121 15.34 -27.55 -6.97
CA VAL A 121 14.58 -26.31 -7.17
C VAL A 121 15.55 -25.14 -7.07
N GLN A 122 15.67 -24.35 -8.12
CA GLN A 122 16.49 -23.14 -8.15
C GLN A 122 15.61 -21.90 -8.17
N LEU A 123 15.78 -21.01 -7.20
CA LEU A 123 15.15 -19.69 -7.16
C LEU A 123 16.13 -18.68 -7.73
N ARG A 124 15.82 -18.15 -8.92
CA ARG A 124 16.57 -17.12 -9.62
C ARG A 124 15.89 -15.78 -9.36
N ASP A 125 16.35 -15.09 -8.34
CA ASP A 125 15.75 -13.85 -7.85
C ASP A 125 16.57 -12.61 -8.26
N LEU A 126 15.89 -11.47 -8.46
CA LEU A 126 16.50 -10.15 -8.56
C LEU A 126 16.22 -9.34 -7.30
N TRP A 127 17.19 -8.59 -6.80
CA TRP A 127 17.04 -7.76 -5.60
C TRP A 127 15.91 -6.74 -5.73
N GLN A 128 15.00 -6.69 -4.74
CA GLN A 128 13.92 -5.71 -4.69
C GLN A 128 14.41 -4.37 -4.10
N SER A 129 14.62 -3.40 -4.98
CA SER A 129 15.05 -2.05 -4.63
C SER A 129 13.87 -1.12 -4.31
N GLY A 130 14.06 -0.18 -3.38
CA GLY A 130 12.99 0.72 -2.91
C GLY A 130 12.55 1.78 -3.92
N ASP A 131 13.37 2.11 -4.91
CA ASP A 131 13.03 2.99 -6.04
C ASP A 131 11.94 2.38 -6.94
N GLN A 132 11.87 1.05 -7.01
CA GLN A 132 10.83 0.32 -7.73
C GLN A 132 9.56 0.09 -6.90
N ALA A 133 9.50 0.61 -5.66
CA ALA A 133 8.37 0.36 -4.75
C ALA A 133 7.16 1.29 -5.00
N LEU A 134 7.32 2.35 -5.80
CA LEU A 134 6.26 3.36 -6.02
C LEU A 134 4.94 2.76 -6.54
N PRO A 135 4.93 1.86 -7.55
CA PRO A 135 3.69 1.26 -8.05
C PRO A 135 2.91 0.46 -7.01
N PHE A 136 3.57 0.03 -5.92
CA PHE A 136 2.96 -0.76 -4.85
C PHE A 136 2.43 0.10 -3.69
N ARG A 137 2.61 1.42 -3.73
CA ARG A 137 1.95 2.32 -2.78
C ARG A 137 0.46 2.38 -3.11
N SER A 138 -0.39 2.55 -2.10
CA SER A 138 -1.85 2.58 -2.27
C SER A 138 -2.31 3.61 -3.31
N ALA A 139 -1.67 4.79 -3.35
CA ALA A 139 -1.96 5.82 -4.36
C ALA A 139 -1.74 5.37 -5.81
N PHE A 140 -0.86 4.39 -6.05
CA PHE A 140 -0.67 3.80 -7.36
C PHE A 140 -1.49 2.52 -7.50
N LYS A 141 -1.27 1.53 -6.63
CA LYS A 141 -1.90 0.21 -6.69
C LYS A 141 -3.43 0.28 -6.65
N ASP A 142 -3.99 0.98 -5.67
CA ASP A 142 -5.42 0.93 -5.37
C ASP A 142 -6.21 2.01 -6.13
N VAL A 143 -5.49 2.92 -6.78
CA VAL A 143 -6.03 4.18 -7.28
C VAL A 143 -5.64 4.38 -8.75
N ILE A 144 -4.39 4.76 -9.06
CA ILE A 144 -3.95 5.04 -10.44
C ILE A 144 -4.00 3.78 -11.34
N PHE A 145 -3.56 2.63 -10.82
CA PHE A 145 -3.48 1.35 -11.54
C PHE A 145 -4.62 0.37 -11.20
N ARG A 146 -5.71 0.88 -10.61
CA ARG A 146 -6.82 0.06 -10.09
C ARG A 146 -7.44 -0.87 -11.14
N ASN A 147 -7.31 -0.57 -12.44
CA ASN A 147 -7.80 -1.39 -13.56
C ASN A 147 -7.19 -2.80 -13.63
N THR A 148 -6.12 -3.05 -12.89
CA THR A 148 -5.54 -4.39 -12.72
C THR A 148 -6.40 -5.33 -11.88
N GLY A 149 -7.35 -4.80 -11.10
CA GLY A 149 -8.18 -5.54 -10.15
C GLY A 149 -9.23 -6.47 -10.79
N ASP A 150 -9.60 -6.23 -12.04
CA ASP A 150 -10.63 -7.01 -12.76
C ASP A 150 -10.04 -8.18 -13.57
N VAL A 151 -8.72 -8.41 -13.48
CA VAL A 151 -8.11 -9.61 -14.08
C VAL A 151 -8.39 -10.79 -13.16
N GLU A 152 -9.18 -11.75 -13.65
CA GLU A 152 -9.46 -12.98 -12.91
C GLU A 152 -8.14 -13.68 -12.53
N VAL A 153 -8.04 -14.07 -11.25
CA VAL A 153 -6.90 -14.87 -10.77
C VAL A 153 -6.92 -16.20 -11.50
N GLY A 154 -6.00 -16.35 -12.44
CA GLY A 154 -5.79 -17.60 -13.15
C GLY A 154 -4.99 -18.54 -12.27
N LYS A 155 -5.44 -19.80 -12.15
CA LYS A 155 -4.53 -20.84 -11.65
C LYS A 155 -3.45 -21.04 -12.72
N PRO A 156 -2.15 -20.93 -12.39
CA PRO A 156 -1.11 -21.40 -13.31
C PRO A 156 -1.44 -22.85 -13.65
N LEU A 157 -1.34 -23.18 -14.95
CA LEU A 157 -1.62 -24.53 -15.45
C LEU A 157 -0.65 -25.48 -14.76
N GLY A 158 -1.17 -26.21 -13.76
CA GLY A 158 -0.40 -27.06 -12.88
C GLY A 158 0.51 -28.01 -13.67
N VAL A 159 1.74 -28.11 -13.19
CA VAL A 159 2.84 -28.95 -13.66
C VAL A 159 2.38 -30.39 -13.99
N PHE A 160 2.22 -30.63 -15.29
CA PHE A 160 2.29 -31.84 -16.12
C PHE A 160 1.97 -33.22 -15.51
N GLU A 161 0.93 -33.87 -16.06
CA GLU A 161 0.42 -35.20 -15.68
C GLU A 161 1.24 -36.41 -16.20
N ASN A 162 2.18 -36.24 -17.15
CA ASN A 162 2.85 -37.38 -17.80
C ASN A 162 4.38 -37.37 -17.66
N LYS A 163 4.91 -38.27 -16.81
CA LYS A 163 6.34 -38.47 -16.52
C LYS A 163 7.18 -39.07 -17.65
N SER A 164 6.57 -39.61 -18.71
CA SER A 164 7.28 -40.49 -19.67
C SER A 164 8.14 -39.77 -20.72
N ASP A 165 7.98 -38.45 -20.92
CA ASP A 165 8.73 -37.66 -21.92
C ASP A 165 9.72 -36.64 -21.29
N GLN A 166 10.01 -36.74 -19.99
CA GLN A 166 10.53 -35.62 -19.18
C GLN A 166 12.02 -35.64 -18.81
N ASP A 167 12.80 -36.67 -19.16
CA ASP A 167 14.19 -36.82 -18.65
C ASP A 167 15.19 -35.77 -19.20
N ASP A 168 14.91 -35.14 -20.34
CA ASP A 168 15.80 -34.14 -20.99
C ASP A 168 15.20 -32.73 -21.07
N SER A 169 14.38 -32.36 -20.09
CA SER A 169 13.74 -31.05 -20.02
C SER A 169 13.90 -30.40 -18.63
N VAL A 170 13.80 -29.08 -18.61
CA VAL A 170 13.80 -28.26 -17.39
C VAL A 170 12.45 -27.57 -17.28
N VAL A 171 11.87 -27.58 -16.08
CA VAL A 171 10.66 -26.80 -15.82
C VAL A 171 11.09 -25.40 -15.42
N VAL A 172 10.59 -24.39 -16.13
CA VAL A 172 10.84 -22.98 -15.83
C VAL A 172 9.51 -22.30 -15.52
N GLN A 173 9.41 -21.78 -14.30
CA GLN A 173 8.33 -20.89 -13.87
C GLN A 173 8.76 -19.45 -14.07
N PHE A 174 8.12 -18.75 -15.00
CA PHE A 174 8.34 -17.33 -15.25
C PHE A 174 7.45 -16.53 -14.30
N LYS A 175 8.05 -15.61 -13.53
CA LYS A 175 7.35 -14.69 -12.62
C LYS A 175 7.78 -13.27 -12.90
N ILE A 176 6.83 -12.41 -13.25
CA ILE A 176 7.08 -10.99 -13.51
C ILE A 176 6.04 -10.15 -12.78
N CYS A 177 6.47 -9.00 -12.27
CA CYS A 177 5.57 -8.00 -11.71
C CYS A 177 5.20 -6.96 -12.76
N CYS A 178 3.91 -6.82 -13.05
CA CYS A 178 3.35 -5.82 -13.94
C CYS A 178 2.24 -5.08 -13.18
N PRO A 179 2.54 -3.94 -12.53
CA PRO A 179 1.57 -3.19 -11.74
C PRO A 179 0.67 -2.30 -12.58
N ASP A 180 1.07 -1.92 -13.79
CA ASP A 180 0.25 -1.14 -14.71
C ASP A 180 -0.23 -2.05 -15.86
N VAL A 181 -1.44 -2.60 -15.74
CA VAL A 181 -2.04 -3.44 -16.76
C VAL A 181 -3.48 -3.00 -16.98
N GLY A 182 -3.77 -2.50 -18.18
CA GLY A 182 -5.12 -2.09 -18.58
C GLY A 182 -6.06 -3.29 -18.73
N GLU A 183 -7.36 -3.04 -18.65
CA GLU A 183 -8.39 -4.08 -18.70
C GLU A 183 -8.28 -4.98 -19.94
N GLY A 184 -8.24 -6.30 -19.73
CA GLY A 184 -8.10 -7.33 -20.76
C GLY A 184 -6.76 -7.34 -21.51
N THR A 185 -5.75 -6.64 -20.99
CA THR A 185 -4.36 -6.82 -21.43
C THR A 185 -3.85 -8.18 -20.97
N SER A 186 -3.23 -8.93 -21.89
CA SER A 186 -2.56 -10.19 -21.57
C SER A 186 -1.04 -10.00 -21.55
N VAL A 187 -0.37 -10.68 -20.62
CA VAL A 187 1.10 -10.66 -20.50
C VAL A 187 1.67 -11.95 -21.07
N TYR A 188 2.75 -11.86 -21.85
CA TYR A 188 3.42 -13.02 -22.44
C TYR A 188 4.92 -13.00 -22.18
N ALA A 189 5.52 -14.19 -22.12
CA ALA A 189 6.96 -14.39 -22.24
C ALA A 189 7.27 -14.93 -23.64
N LEU A 190 8.16 -14.23 -24.34
CA LEU A 190 8.65 -14.57 -25.68
C LEU A 190 10.13 -14.91 -25.61
N GLY A 191 10.62 -15.82 -26.43
CA GLY A 191 12.04 -16.19 -26.37
C GLY A 191 12.49 -17.13 -27.47
N THR A 192 13.73 -17.62 -27.37
CA THR A 192 14.36 -18.48 -28.37
C THR A 192 13.75 -19.88 -28.47
N SER A 193 13.27 -20.42 -27.35
CA SER A 193 12.66 -21.75 -27.32
C SER A 193 11.39 -21.80 -28.17
N GLY A 194 11.13 -22.96 -28.77
CA GLY A 194 9.85 -23.22 -29.44
C GLY A 194 8.64 -23.03 -28.53
N LYS A 195 8.80 -23.27 -27.22
CA LYS A 195 7.76 -23.10 -26.21
C LYS A 195 7.50 -21.64 -25.81
N LEU A 196 8.44 -20.75 -26.13
CA LEU A 196 8.30 -19.30 -25.97
C LEU A 196 8.02 -18.59 -27.30
N GLY A 197 7.55 -19.35 -28.30
CA GLY A 197 7.05 -18.79 -29.57
C GLY A 197 8.11 -18.32 -30.56
N LYS A 198 9.41 -18.54 -30.31
CA LYS A 198 10.51 -18.03 -31.19
C LYS A 198 10.36 -16.55 -31.51
N TRP A 199 10.14 -15.73 -30.48
CA TRP A 199 9.91 -14.28 -30.56
C TRP A 199 8.59 -13.83 -31.21
N LYS A 200 7.64 -14.74 -31.44
CA LYS A 200 6.30 -14.43 -31.96
C LYS A 200 5.26 -14.48 -30.87
N VAL A 201 4.41 -13.45 -30.81
CA VAL A 201 3.39 -13.30 -29.76
C VAL A 201 2.29 -14.35 -29.87
N GLU A 202 1.88 -14.73 -31.08
CA GLU A 202 0.77 -15.67 -31.29
C GLU A 202 1.08 -17.06 -30.72
N SER A 203 2.36 -17.41 -30.65
CA SER A 203 2.88 -18.66 -30.10
C SER A 203 3.63 -18.46 -28.77
N GLY A 204 3.56 -17.26 -28.18
CA GLY A 204 4.23 -16.91 -26.94
C GLY A 204 3.62 -17.60 -25.72
N LEU A 205 4.39 -17.75 -24.65
CA LEU A 205 3.88 -18.29 -23.40
C LEU A 205 3.01 -17.22 -22.72
N ARG A 206 1.70 -17.46 -22.62
CA ARG A 206 0.76 -16.55 -21.92
C ARG A 206 0.87 -16.72 -20.41
N LEU A 207 1.00 -15.62 -19.68
CA LEU A 207 1.05 -15.60 -18.23
C LEU A 207 -0.35 -15.40 -17.63
N SER A 208 -0.56 -15.99 -16.45
CA SER A 208 -1.77 -15.83 -15.65
C SER A 208 -1.51 -14.83 -14.53
N TYR A 209 -2.48 -13.95 -14.28
CA TYR A 209 -2.44 -13.06 -13.12
C TYR A 209 -2.72 -13.85 -11.85
N VAL A 210 -1.86 -13.70 -10.83
CA VAL A 210 -1.97 -14.43 -9.56
C VAL A 210 -2.26 -13.51 -8.36
N GLY A 211 -2.55 -12.23 -8.62
CA GLY A 211 -2.77 -11.21 -7.60
C GLY A 211 -1.52 -10.36 -7.32
N ASP A 212 -1.72 -9.25 -6.59
CA ASP A 212 -0.64 -8.32 -6.17
C ASP A 212 0.29 -7.89 -7.31
N SER A 213 -0.28 -7.59 -8.49
CA SER A 213 0.49 -7.18 -9.68
C SER A 213 1.45 -8.26 -10.21
N MET A 214 1.32 -9.52 -9.78
CA MET A 214 2.18 -10.63 -10.20
C MET A 214 1.55 -11.48 -11.31
N TRP A 215 2.38 -11.88 -12.25
CA TRP A 215 2.01 -12.70 -13.41
C TRP A 215 2.94 -13.90 -13.48
N GLU A 216 2.37 -15.10 -13.65
CA GLU A 216 3.10 -16.36 -13.57
C GLU A 216 2.69 -17.35 -14.68
N ALA A 217 3.65 -18.13 -15.17
CA ALA A 217 3.40 -19.29 -16.02
C ALA A 217 4.53 -20.32 -15.90
N ASP A 218 4.13 -21.60 -15.93
CA ASP A 218 5.05 -22.73 -15.95
C ASP A 218 5.26 -23.20 -17.39
N CYS A 219 6.50 -23.58 -17.73
CA CYS A 219 6.85 -24.05 -19.06
C CYS A 219 7.89 -25.18 -18.98
N LEU A 220 7.66 -26.25 -19.74
CA LEU A 220 8.64 -27.33 -19.90
C LEU A 220 9.53 -27.03 -21.11
N ILE A 221 10.80 -26.72 -20.86
CA ILE A 221 11.77 -26.31 -21.88
C ILE A 221 12.79 -27.44 -22.09
N PRO A 222 12.93 -27.97 -23.32
CA PRO A 222 13.95 -28.97 -23.63
C PRO A 222 15.36 -28.44 -23.37
N LYS A 223 16.26 -29.26 -22.80
CA LYS A 223 17.66 -28.86 -22.59
C LYS A 223 18.37 -28.49 -23.90
N ALA A 224 17.94 -29.07 -25.02
CA ALA A 224 18.41 -28.74 -26.37
C ALA A 224 18.10 -27.30 -26.82
N ASP A 225 17.10 -26.64 -26.25
CA ASP A 225 16.71 -25.26 -26.60
C ASP A 225 17.63 -24.21 -25.94
N PHE A 226 18.60 -24.64 -25.13
CA PHE A 226 19.61 -23.77 -24.51
C PHE A 226 20.90 -23.78 -25.35
N PRO A 227 21.11 -22.83 -26.28
CA PRO A 227 22.35 -22.70 -27.04
C PRO A 227 23.58 -22.55 -26.14
N ILE A 228 24.67 -23.20 -26.54
CA ILE A 228 25.97 -23.14 -25.87
C ILE A 228 26.69 -21.86 -26.32
N LYS A 229 26.98 -20.96 -25.36
CA LYS A 229 27.72 -19.70 -25.62
C LYS A 229 29.17 -19.78 -25.13
N TYR A 230 29.41 -20.56 -24.07
CA TYR A 230 30.73 -20.84 -23.48
C TYR A 230 30.89 -22.34 -23.25
N PRO A 231 32.14 -22.87 -23.13
CA PRO A 231 32.33 -24.26 -22.77
C PRO A 231 31.56 -24.55 -21.48
N PHE A 232 30.53 -25.40 -21.58
CA PHE A 232 29.70 -25.87 -20.45
C PHE A 232 28.62 -24.91 -19.89
N LEU A 233 28.33 -23.77 -20.55
CA LEU A 233 27.22 -22.86 -20.15
C LEU A 233 26.21 -22.66 -21.28
N CYS A 234 24.95 -22.99 -21.00
CA CYS A 234 23.84 -22.92 -21.95
C CYS A 234 22.86 -21.82 -21.54
N PHE A 235 22.31 -21.06 -22.51
CA PHE A 235 21.44 -19.92 -22.22
C PHE A 235 20.09 -20.00 -22.93
N LEU A 236 19.01 -19.72 -22.20
CA LEU A 236 17.71 -19.39 -22.77
C LEU A 236 17.53 -17.88 -22.71
N THR A 237 17.07 -17.27 -23.79
CA THR A 237 16.80 -15.82 -23.83
C THR A 237 15.32 -15.54 -23.97
N ASN A 238 14.82 -14.57 -23.20
CA ASN A 238 13.42 -14.17 -23.22
C ASN A 238 13.22 -12.65 -23.05
N ILE A 239 12.02 -12.19 -23.40
CA ILE A 239 11.51 -10.85 -23.16
C ILE A 239 10.02 -10.95 -22.82
N TYR A 240 9.51 -10.03 -22.01
CA TYR A 240 8.08 -9.96 -21.73
C TYR A 240 7.40 -8.95 -22.66
N CYS A 241 6.12 -9.18 -22.96
CA CYS A 241 5.28 -8.20 -23.64
C CYS A 241 3.88 -8.12 -23.03
N LYS A 242 3.27 -6.95 -23.18
CA LYS A 242 1.87 -6.67 -22.87
C LYS A 242 1.11 -6.56 -24.19
N VAL A 243 -0.04 -7.23 -24.28
CA VAL A 243 -0.91 -7.21 -25.46
C VAL A 243 -2.29 -6.73 -25.00
N PRO A 244 -2.60 -5.43 -25.17
CA PRO A 244 -3.92 -4.89 -24.85
C PRO A 244 -4.98 -5.37 -25.86
N LYS A 245 -6.27 -5.16 -25.54
CA LYS A 245 -7.39 -5.56 -26.41
C LYS A 245 -7.34 -4.90 -27.80
N ASP A 246 -6.72 -3.73 -27.93
CA ASP A 246 -6.57 -3.00 -29.19
C ASP A 246 -5.48 -3.58 -30.13
N GLY A 247 -4.70 -4.54 -29.64
CA GLY A 247 -3.65 -5.24 -30.40
C GLY A 247 -2.29 -4.54 -30.41
N ASN A 248 -2.12 -3.40 -29.74
CA ASN A 248 -0.84 -2.68 -29.70
C ASN A 248 0.15 -3.34 -28.75
N ILE A 249 1.06 -4.17 -29.28
CA ILE A 249 2.03 -4.92 -28.47
C ILE A 249 3.05 -3.97 -27.83
N GLY A 250 3.05 -3.90 -26.50
CA GLY A 250 4.07 -3.22 -25.69
C GLY A 250 5.17 -4.19 -25.27
N LEU A 251 6.34 -4.11 -25.91
CA LEU A 251 7.51 -4.89 -25.53
C LEU A 251 8.21 -4.28 -24.31
N GLU A 252 8.80 -5.14 -23.49
CA GLU A 252 9.70 -4.70 -22.43
C GLU A 252 10.88 -3.90 -23.00
N SER A 253 11.32 -2.87 -22.27
CA SER A 253 12.46 -2.02 -22.61
C SER A 253 13.79 -2.64 -22.15
N GLY A 254 14.85 -2.39 -22.92
CA GLY A 254 16.21 -2.84 -22.61
C GLY A 254 16.59 -4.16 -23.28
N GLY A 255 17.68 -4.76 -22.82
CA GLY A 255 18.17 -6.03 -23.37
C GLY A 255 17.32 -7.23 -22.92
N ASN A 256 17.37 -8.31 -23.71
CA ASN A 256 16.73 -9.58 -23.38
C ASN A 256 17.22 -10.11 -22.03
N ARG A 257 16.35 -10.85 -21.35
CA ARG A 257 16.66 -11.59 -20.12
C ARG A 257 17.30 -12.92 -20.51
N GLU A 258 18.26 -13.38 -19.72
CA GLU A 258 18.99 -14.62 -19.97
C GLU A 258 18.89 -15.55 -18.76
N LEU A 259 18.53 -16.81 -19.00
CA LEU A 259 18.59 -17.89 -18.03
C LEU A 259 19.75 -18.82 -18.38
N SER A 260 20.70 -18.97 -17.45
CA SER A 260 21.84 -19.86 -17.62
C SER A 260 21.65 -21.20 -16.90
N LEU A 261 21.98 -22.29 -17.60
CA LEU A 261 22.05 -23.64 -17.06
C LEU A 261 23.50 -24.11 -17.02
N HIS A 262 23.93 -24.61 -15.85
CA HIS A 262 25.19 -25.33 -15.72
C HIS A 262 24.95 -26.79 -16.10
N SER A 263 25.33 -27.15 -17.32
CA SER A 263 25.09 -28.48 -17.90
C SER A 263 25.96 -29.56 -17.24
N THR A 264 25.53 -30.11 -16.10
CA THR A 264 26.21 -31.28 -15.48
C THR A 264 25.28 -32.32 -14.82
N SER A 265 23.96 -32.08 -14.74
CA SER A 265 23.04 -32.97 -14.02
C SER A 265 22.01 -33.63 -14.95
N ASN A 266 21.93 -34.96 -14.90
CA ASN A 266 20.86 -35.76 -15.54
C ASN A 266 19.54 -35.73 -14.75
N LYS A 267 19.45 -34.93 -13.68
CA LYS A 267 18.22 -34.82 -12.89
C LYS A 267 17.28 -33.76 -13.45
N GLN A 268 15.99 -33.95 -13.19
CA GLN A 268 14.97 -32.95 -13.49
C GLN A 268 15.19 -31.73 -12.60
N GLU A 269 15.26 -30.55 -13.21
CA GLU A 269 15.44 -29.27 -12.53
C GLU A 269 14.18 -28.43 -12.66
N TYR A 270 13.81 -27.78 -11.56
CA TYR A 270 12.72 -26.81 -11.50
C TYR A 270 13.31 -25.43 -11.20
N ILE A 271 13.09 -24.47 -12.08
CA ILE A 271 13.65 -23.13 -11.97
C ILE A 271 12.52 -22.12 -11.82
N VAL A 272 12.55 -21.34 -10.75
CA VAL A 272 11.68 -20.19 -10.57
C VAL A 272 12.44 -18.94 -10.94
N MET A 273 12.02 -18.28 -12.02
CA MET A 273 12.59 -17.01 -12.47
C MET A 273 11.75 -15.85 -11.97
N SER A 274 12.21 -15.17 -10.93
CA SER A 274 11.60 -13.95 -10.40
C SER A 274 12.25 -12.72 -11.04
N ASP A 275 11.71 -12.32 -12.20
CA ASP A 275 12.29 -11.31 -13.08
C ASP A 275 12.06 -9.85 -12.63
N GLY A 276 11.51 -9.65 -11.43
CA GLY A 276 11.28 -8.34 -10.84
C GLY A 276 10.17 -7.56 -11.54
N LEU A 277 10.35 -6.25 -11.68
CA LEU A 277 9.40 -5.36 -12.34
C LEU A 277 9.53 -5.43 -13.87
N PHE A 278 8.41 -5.41 -14.58
CA PHE A 278 8.36 -5.22 -16.02
C PHE A 278 9.06 -3.90 -16.39
N ARG A 279 10.11 -3.96 -17.21
CA ARG A 279 10.87 -2.77 -17.59
C ARG A 279 10.11 -2.00 -18.66
N GLU A 280 9.47 -0.91 -18.27
CA GLU A 280 8.81 0.03 -19.18
C GLU A 280 9.21 1.46 -18.90
N MET A 281 8.79 2.37 -19.77
CA MET A 281 8.95 3.79 -19.49
C MET A 281 8.20 4.14 -18.21
N PRO A 282 8.79 4.92 -17.30
CA PRO A 282 8.12 5.30 -16.07
C PRO A 282 6.78 5.96 -16.35
N TRP A 283 5.76 5.59 -15.57
CA TRP A 283 4.46 6.25 -15.62
C TRP A 283 4.60 7.76 -15.44
N ARG A 284 3.87 8.53 -16.24
CA ARG A 284 3.82 9.99 -16.17
C ARG A 284 2.37 10.41 -16.00
N GLY A 285 2.12 11.24 -15.01
CA GLY A 285 0.83 11.88 -14.81
C GLY A 285 1.00 13.32 -14.35
N ALA A 286 -0.09 14.06 -14.45
CA ALA A 286 -0.22 15.41 -13.94
C ALA A 286 -1.36 15.48 -12.93
N GLY A 287 -1.29 16.47 -12.05
CA GLY A 287 -2.33 16.78 -11.09
C GLY A 287 -2.47 18.28 -10.89
N VAL A 288 -3.52 18.67 -10.19
CA VAL A 288 -3.78 20.07 -9.80
C VAL A 288 -3.70 20.20 -8.29
N ALA A 289 -3.03 21.25 -7.82
CA ALA A 289 -3.06 21.65 -6.43
C ALA A 289 -3.91 22.92 -6.31
N VAL A 290 -4.99 22.86 -5.52
CA VAL A 290 -5.97 23.96 -5.45
C VAL A 290 -6.43 24.20 -4.01
N PRO A 291 -6.49 25.46 -3.55
CA PRO A 291 -7.17 25.80 -2.31
C PRO A 291 -8.68 25.67 -2.47
N MET A 292 -9.33 24.93 -1.57
CA MET A 292 -10.79 24.75 -1.63
C MET A 292 -11.53 26.10 -1.63
N PHE A 293 -11.07 27.06 -0.82
CA PHE A 293 -11.69 28.39 -0.75
C PHE A 293 -11.64 29.19 -2.06
N SER A 294 -10.77 28.82 -3.01
CA SER A 294 -10.62 29.52 -4.29
C SER A 294 -11.49 28.98 -5.42
N VAL A 295 -12.10 27.80 -5.22
CA VAL A 295 -13.01 27.22 -6.21
C VAL A 295 -14.28 28.08 -6.25
N ARG A 296 -14.82 28.28 -7.45
CA ARG A 296 -16.09 28.98 -7.68
C ARG A 296 -17.07 28.08 -8.41
N SER A 297 -18.33 28.11 -8.01
CA SER A 297 -19.41 27.40 -8.70
C SER A 297 -20.69 28.22 -8.68
N GLU A 298 -21.65 27.87 -9.54
CA GLU A 298 -22.97 28.54 -9.58
C GLU A 298 -23.79 28.36 -8.28
N ASP A 299 -23.40 27.38 -7.45
CA ASP A 299 -24.09 27.02 -6.21
C ASP A 299 -23.37 27.46 -4.94
N ASP A 300 -22.13 27.95 -5.05
CA ASP A 300 -21.37 28.37 -3.89
C ASP A 300 -22.01 29.56 -3.16
N VAL A 301 -21.76 29.66 -1.85
CA VAL A 301 -22.13 30.84 -1.07
C VAL A 301 -20.84 31.54 -0.64
N GLY A 302 -20.24 32.28 -1.57
CA GLY A 302 -19.13 33.21 -1.29
C GLY A 302 -17.75 32.58 -1.19
N VAL A 303 -17.65 31.24 -1.23
CA VAL A 303 -16.40 30.47 -1.13
C VAL A 303 -16.63 29.06 -1.69
N GLY A 304 -15.62 28.48 -2.33
CA GLY A 304 -15.70 27.08 -2.78
C GLY A 304 -15.93 26.11 -1.61
N GLU A 305 -16.81 25.13 -1.80
CA GLU A 305 -17.33 24.24 -0.75
C GLU A 305 -17.10 22.76 -1.10
N PHE A 306 -17.30 21.85 -0.16
CA PHE A 306 -16.97 20.44 -0.39
C PHE A 306 -17.71 19.83 -1.58
N LEU A 307 -18.98 20.18 -1.79
CA LEU A 307 -19.75 19.67 -2.91
C LEU A 307 -19.28 20.20 -4.28
N ASP A 308 -18.47 21.27 -4.33
CA ASP A 308 -17.82 21.72 -5.57
C ASP A 308 -16.63 20.84 -5.98
N LEU A 309 -16.10 20.03 -5.06
CA LEU A 309 -15.05 19.07 -5.40
C LEU A 309 -15.48 18.14 -6.53
N LYS A 310 -16.77 17.80 -6.62
CA LYS A 310 -17.28 17.01 -7.73
C LYS A 310 -16.97 17.66 -9.08
N LEU A 311 -17.27 18.96 -9.21
CA LEU A 311 -17.04 19.73 -10.43
C LEU A 311 -15.55 19.84 -10.76
N LEU A 312 -14.71 20.07 -9.74
CA LEU A 312 -13.26 20.10 -9.88
C LEU A 312 -12.71 18.76 -10.37
N VAL A 313 -13.27 17.64 -9.88
CA VAL A 313 -12.85 16.30 -10.29
C VAL A 313 -13.37 15.95 -11.68
N ASP A 314 -14.58 16.40 -12.06
CA ASP A 314 -15.09 16.32 -13.43
C ASP A 314 -14.15 17.03 -14.40
N TRP A 315 -13.82 18.27 -14.13
CA TRP A 315 -12.84 19.03 -14.90
C TRP A 315 -11.46 18.38 -14.94
N SER A 316 -11.01 17.79 -13.82
CA SER A 316 -9.70 17.13 -13.75
C SER A 316 -9.64 15.88 -14.63
N VAL A 317 -10.69 15.04 -14.63
CA VAL A 317 -10.80 13.87 -15.51
C VAL A 317 -10.76 14.32 -16.98
N ASP A 318 -11.58 15.29 -17.34
CA ASP A 318 -11.69 15.77 -18.72
C ASP A 318 -10.38 16.41 -19.22
N SER A 319 -9.56 16.92 -18.30
CA SER A 319 -8.24 17.49 -18.57
C SER A 319 -7.10 16.46 -18.57
N GLY A 320 -7.38 15.18 -18.32
CA GLY A 320 -6.35 14.13 -18.21
C GLY A 320 -5.48 14.21 -16.94
N LEU A 321 -5.97 14.89 -15.90
CA LEU A 321 -5.30 14.95 -14.61
C LEU A 321 -5.66 13.73 -13.76
N HIS A 322 -4.67 13.20 -13.06
CA HIS A 322 -4.79 11.96 -12.30
C HIS A 322 -4.89 12.19 -10.79
N LEU A 323 -4.65 13.43 -10.35
CA LEU A 323 -4.55 13.81 -8.95
C LEU A 323 -5.12 15.21 -8.71
N VAL A 324 -6.00 15.33 -7.72
CA VAL A 324 -6.40 16.61 -7.12
C VAL A 324 -5.81 16.66 -5.71
N GLN A 325 -4.97 17.66 -5.46
CA GLN A 325 -4.42 17.95 -4.15
C GLN A 325 -5.10 19.20 -3.59
N LEU A 326 -5.64 19.08 -2.38
CA LEU A 326 -6.20 20.21 -1.65
C LEU A 326 -5.20 20.77 -0.65
N LEU A 327 -5.27 22.08 -0.40
CA LEU A 327 -4.72 22.65 0.83
C LEU A 327 -5.47 22.08 2.05
N PRO A 328 -4.91 22.16 3.27
CA PRO A 328 -5.61 21.70 4.47
C PRO A 328 -7.03 22.29 4.56
N VAL A 329 -8.01 21.42 4.82
CA VAL A 329 -9.44 21.78 4.90
C VAL A 329 -9.95 21.76 6.33
N ASN A 330 -9.03 21.70 7.28
CA ASN A 330 -9.26 21.59 8.70
C ASN A 330 -9.73 22.92 9.30
N ASP A 331 -10.53 22.85 10.36
CA ASP A 331 -11.00 24.04 11.06
C ASP A 331 -9.83 24.82 11.69
N THR A 332 -9.76 26.10 11.39
CA THR A 332 -8.75 27.06 11.84
C THR A 332 -9.36 28.18 12.69
N SER A 333 -10.67 28.13 12.98
CA SER A 333 -11.45 29.21 13.58
C SER A 333 -11.12 29.45 15.08
N VAL A 334 -9.89 29.80 15.41
CA VAL A 334 -9.45 30.03 16.80
C VAL A 334 -9.98 31.36 17.33
N HIS A 335 -10.00 32.40 16.50
CA HIS A 335 -10.40 33.76 16.87
C HIS A 335 -11.71 34.21 16.19
N LYS A 336 -12.24 33.44 15.23
CA LYS A 336 -13.38 33.77 14.36
C LYS A 336 -13.20 35.07 13.59
N MET A 337 -11.99 35.29 13.11
CA MET A 337 -11.65 36.50 12.36
C MET A 337 -10.86 36.13 11.11
N TRP A 338 -10.70 37.06 10.18
CA TRP A 338 -10.05 36.81 8.89
C TRP A 338 -8.63 36.22 9.00
N TRP A 339 -7.88 36.46 10.09
CA TRP A 339 -6.56 35.87 10.32
C TRP A 339 -6.60 34.34 10.47
N ASP A 340 -7.76 33.77 10.80
CA ASP A 340 -7.97 32.32 10.84
C ASP A 340 -8.06 31.71 9.43
N SER A 341 -8.13 32.51 8.36
CA SER A 341 -8.15 32.00 6.99
C SER A 341 -6.88 31.25 6.57
N TYR A 342 -5.79 31.33 7.36
CA TYR A 342 -4.54 30.63 7.07
C TYR A 342 -4.66 29.10 7.33
N PRO A 343 -4.65 28.25 6.27
CA PRO A 343 -5.03 26.83 6.39
C PRO A 343 -4.14 25.96 7.29
N TYR A 344 -2.92 26.43 7.61
CA TYR A 344 -1.95 25.68 8.39
C TYR A 344 -1.98 26.00 9.90
N SER A 345 -2.87 26.90 10.34
CA SER A 345 -3.09 27.21 11.75
C SER A 345 -4.32 26.47 12.28
N SER A 346 -4.35 25.15 12.10
CA SER A 346 -5.52 24.33 12.43
C SER A 346 -5.78 24.29 13.94
N LEU A 347 -7.02 24.60 14.33
CA LEU A 347 -7.56 24.34 15.66
C LEU A 347 -7.63 22.83 15.93
N SER A 348 -7.96 22.03 14.91
CA SER A 348 -8.06 20.57 15.02
C SER A 348 -7.61 19.90 13.73
N VAL A 349 -6.77 18.87 13.85
CA VAL A 349 -6.37 18.01 12.73
C VAL A 349 -7.46 17.01 12.30
N PHE A 350 -8.58 16.96 13.03
CA PHE A 350 -9.72 16.09 12.74
C PHE A 350 -10.94 16.86 12.21
N ALA A 351 -11.24 18.02 12.77
CA ALA A 351 -12.45 18.77 12.43
C ALA A 351 -12.31 19.45 11.06
N LEU A 352 -13.36 19.35 10.25
CA LEU A 352 -13.45 20.03 8.95
C LEU A 352 -13.87 21.48 9.16
N HIS A 353 -13.37 22.39 8.32
CA HIS A 353 -13.68 23.80 8.45
C HIS A 353 -15.14 24.09 8.05
N PRO A 354 -15.95 24.72 8.93
CA PRO A 354 -17.34 25.08 8.61
C PRO A 354 -17.53 26.00 7.38
N LEU A 355 -16.47 26.71 6.96
CA LEU A 355 -16.47 27.56 5.77
C LEU A 355 -16.84 26.79 4.50
N TYR A 356 -16.48 25.50 4.44
CA TYR A 356 -16.70 24.63 3.28
C TYR A 356 -18.07 23.92 3.31
N LEU A 357 -18.97 24.30 4.21
CA LEU A 357 -20.33 23.77 4.28
C LEU A 357 -21.20 24.33 3.15
N ARG A 358 -21.88 23.45 2.42
CA ARG A 358 -23.01 23.80 1.55
C ARG A 358 -24.30 23.82 2.34
N VAL A 359 -24.84 25.01 2.64
CA VAL A 359 -26.04 25.16 3.47
C VAL A 359 -27.31 24.68 2.76
N GLN A 360 -27.33 24.72 1.42
CA GLN A 360 -28.40 24.20 0.57
C GLN A 360 -28.60 22.68 0.71
N ALA A 361 -27.53 21.97 1.09
CA ALA A 361 -27.50 20.51 1.20
C ALA A 361 -27.62 20.03 2.66
N LEU A 362 -28.05 20.89 3.58
CA LEU A 362 -28.32 20.50 4.96
C LEU A 362 -29.65 19.74 5.10
N SER A 363 -30.67 20.13 4.33
CA SER A 363 -32.01 19.55 4.42
C SER A 363 -32.65 19.43 3.03
N GLU A 364 -33.39 18.34 2.77
CA GLU A 364 -34.16 18.18 1.54
C GLU A 364 -35.42 19.07 1.51
N SER A 365 -35.90 19.47 2.70
CA SER A 365 -37.15 20.20 2.90
C SER A 365 -36.94 21.61 3.46
N LEU A 366 -36.02 22.38 2.86
CA LEU A 366 -35.76 23.76 3.28
C LEU A 366 -37.01 24.66 3.15
N PRO A 367 -37.39 25.39 4.20
CA PRO A 367 -38.41 26.44 4.15
C PRO A 367 -38.13 27.50 3.08
N ALA A 368 -39.19 28.13 2.56
CA ALA A 368 -39.08 29.09 1.45
C ALA A 368 -38.30 30.36 1.83
N ASP A 369 -38.45 30.83 3.07
CA ASP A 369 -37.72 31.97 3.62
C ASP A 369 -36.22 31.68 3.74
N ILE A 370 -35.83 30.48 4.19
CA ILE A 370 -34.42 30.07 4.23
C ILE A 370 -33.83 29.93 2.82
N LYS A 371 -34.60 29.39 1.87
CA LYS A 371 -34.17 29.33 0.45
C LYS A 371 -33.92 30.72 -0.12
N GLU A 372 -34.80 31.67 0.16
CA GLU A 372 -34.63 33.05 -0.29
C GLU A 372 -33.40 33.72 0.36
N GLU A 373 -33.19 33.50 1.65
CA GLU A 373 -32.00 34.00 2.37
C GLU A 373 -30.69 33.46 1.76
N ILE A 374 -30.65 32.16 1.42
CA ILE A 374 -29.51 31.56 0.72
C ILE A 374 -29.28 32.25 -0.64
N GLU A 375 -30.31 32.42 -1.45
CA GLU A 375 -30.17 33.06 -2.78
C GLU A 375 -29.72 34.53 -2.69
N GLN A 376 -30.14 35.24 -1.65
CA GLN A 376 -29.64 36.59 -1.36
C GLN A 376 -28.17 36.55 -0.95
N ALA A 377 -27.79 35.62 -0.06
CA ALA A 377 -26.41 35.43 0.38
C ALA A 377 -25.47 35.09 -0.78
N LYS A 378 -25.88 34.19 -1.69
CA LYS A 378 -25.13 33.86 -2.92
C LYS A 378 -24.78 35.12 -3.70
N LYS A 379 -25.77 35.96 -3.99
CA LYS A 379 -25.57 37.21 -4.74
C LYS A 379 -24.73 38.25 -4.00
N GLN A 380 -24.90 38.35 -2.68
CA GLN A 380 -24.18 39.33 -1.86
C GLN A 380 -22.70 38.97 -1.67
N LEU A 381 -22.41 37.67 -1.56
CA LEU A 381 -21.08 37.15 -1.26
C LEU A 381 -20.30 36.71 -2.51
N ASP A 382 -20.92 36.74 -3.70
CA ASP A 382 -20.24 36.59 -4.99
C ASP A 382 -19.33 37.80 -5.27
N LYS A 383 -18.11 37.72 -4.71
CA LYS A 383 -17.07 38.74 -4.75
C LYS A 383 -15.78 38.15 -5.32
N ASN A 384 -14.93 39.02 -5.87
CA ASN A 384 -13.62 38.62 -6.38
C ASN A 384 -12.76 37.98 -5.28
N ASP A 385 -12.72 38.61 -4.10
CA ASP A 385 -12.03 38.09 -2.91
C ASP A 385 -13.03 37.43 -1.96
N VAL A 386 -12.61 36.38 -1.27
CA VAL A 386 -13.43 35.70 -0.26
C VAL A 386 -13.59 36.61 0.96
N ASP A 387 -14.82 37.03 1.22
CA ASP A 387 -15.19 37.72 2.45
C ASP A 387 -15.37 36.71 3.57
N TYR A 388 -14.25 36.29 4.17
CA TYR A 388 -14.19 35.15 5.11
C TYR A 388 -15.17 35.31 6.29
N GLU A 389 -15.17 36.48 6.94
CA GLU A 389 -15.98 36.73 8.14
C GLU A 389 -17.47 36.75 7.79
N ALA A 390 -17.87 37.51 6.77
CA ALA A 390 -19.28 37.59 6.36
C ALA A 390 -19.80 36.24 5.85
N THR A 391 -18.97 35.49 5.11
CA THR A 391 -19.33 34.16 4.62
C THR A 391 -19.51 33.18 5.76
N MET A 392 -18.59 33.18 6.73
CA MET A 392 -18.67 32.27 7.86
C MET A 392 -19.89 32.58 8.76
N GLU A 393 -20.11 33.85 9.07
CA GLU A 393 -21.27 34.29 9.85
C GLU A 393 -22.59 33.91 9.17
N THR A 394 -22.71 34.22 7.87
CA THR A 394 -23.92 33.94 7.08
C THR A 394 -24.22 32.45 7.05
N LYS A 395 -23.22 31.61 6.76
CA LYS A 395 -23.39 30.15 6.71
C LYS A 395 -23.78 29.56 8.06
N LEU A 396 -23.12 29.97 9.15
CA LEU A 396 -23.45 29.45 10.49
C LEU A 396 -24.83 29.92 10.95
N SER A 397 -25.23 31.15 10.62
CA SER A 397 -26.57 31.67 10.91
C SER A 397 -27.65 30.85 10.22
N ILE A 398 -27.51 30.61 8.91
CA ILE A 398 -28.45 29.79 8.13
C ILE A 398 -28.47 28.35 8.66
N ALA A 399 -27.30 27.74 8.86
CA ALA A 399 -27.20 26.38 9.38
C ALA A 399 -27.82 26.25 10.78
N LYS A 400 -27.73 27.29 11.62
CA LYS A 400 -28.34 27.31 12.94
C LYS A 400 -29.87 27.33 12.86
N LYS A 401 -30.45 28.13 11.96
CA LYS A 401 -31.91 28.12 11.70
C LYS A 401 -32.39 26.74 11.25
N ILE A 402 -31.67 26.11 10.33
CA ILE A 402 -32.00 24.76 9.85
C ILE A 402 -31.88 23.74 10.99
N PHE A 403 -30.79 23.78 11.76
CA PHE A 403 -30.60 22.92 12.92
C PHE A 403 -31.76 23.04 13.91
N ASP A 404 -32.22 24.25 14.23
CA ASP A 404 -33.31 24.42 15.20
C ASP A 404 -34.65 23.82 14.71
N LEU A 405 -34.82 23.63 13.39
CA LEU A 405 -35.99 22.96 12.79
C LEU A 405 -35.88 21.43 12.80
N GLU A 406 -34.69 20.87 12.56
CA GLU A 406 -34.54 19.43 12.27
C GLU A 406 -33.59 18.66 13.21
N LYS A 407 -33.01 19.31 14.22
CA LYS A 407 -32.04 18.68 15.13
C LYS A 407 -32.50 17.33 15.68
N ASP A 408 -33.77 17.19 16.08
CA ASP A 408 -34.26 15.96 16.67
C ASP A 408 -34.34 14.84 15.63
N GLN A 409 -34.65 15.18 14.37
CA GLN A 409 -34.64 14.21 13.27
C GLN A 409 -33.21 13.78 12.93
N THR A 410 -32.30 14.73 12.74
CA THR A 410 -30.92 14.43 12.33
C THR A 410 -30.14 13.74 13.44
N LEU A 411 -30.20 14.24 14.68
CA LEU A 411 -29.45 13.67 15.80
C LEU A 411 -29.96 12.28 16.19
N ASN A 412 -31.23 11.94 15.94
CA ASN A 412 -31.76 10.59 16.19
C ASN A 412 -31.60 9.64 14.98
N SER A 413 -31.08 10.11 13.85
CA SER A 413 -30.84 9.27 12.68
C SER A 413 -29.74 8.23 12.94
N SER A 414 -29.87 7.06 12.32
CA SER A 414 -28.87 5.99 12.44
C SER A 414 -27.51 6.40 11.88
N SER A 415 -27.49 7.19 10.80
CA SER A 415 -26.28 7.72 10.18
C SER A 415 -25.53 8.67 11.11
N PHE A 416 -26.23 9.60 11.76
CA PHE A 416 -25.61 10.48 12.76
C PHE A 416 -25.10 9.70 13.97
N GLN A 417 -25.90 8.78 14.53
CA GLN A 417 -25.49 7.99 15.70
C GLN A 417 -24.24 7.16 15.42
N LYS A 418 -24.14 6.57 14.21
CA LYS A 418 -22.93 5.89 13.76
C LYS A 418 -21.74 6.85 13.69
N PHE A 419 -21.88 7.97 12.97
CA PHE A 419 -20.83 8.99 12.87
C PHE A 419 -20.36 9.46 14.25
N PHE A 420 -21.28 9.76 15.15
CA PHE A 420 -20.97 10.22 16.51
C PHE A 420 -20.20 9.14 17.27
N SER A 421 -20.65 7.88 17.27
CA SER A 421 -19.99 6.79 17.98
C SER A 421 -18.57 6.52 17.49
N GLU A 422 -18.31 6.70 16.19
CA GLU A 422 -16.98 6.51 15.59
C GLU A 422 -16.02 7.68 15.87
N ASN A 423 -16.55 8.86 16.25
CA ASN A 423 -15.80 10.12 16.31
C ASN A 423 -15.84 10.82 17.67
N GLU A 424 -16.61 10.33 18.65
CA GLU A 424 -16.86 11.03 19.92
C GLU A 424 -15.58 11.44 20.67
N GLY A 425 -14.50 10.66 20.56
CA GLY A 425 -13.24 10.92 21.24
C GLY A 425 -12.56 12.23 20.83
N TRP A 426 -12.73 12.71 19.59
CA TRP A 426 -12.25 14.03 19.18
C TRP A 426 -13.39 15.05 19.04
N LEU A 427 -14.60 14.57 18.71
CA LEU A 427 -15.74 15.43 18.42
C LEU A 427 -16.27 16.12 19.68
N LYS A 428 -16.36 15.40 20.81
CA LYS A 428 -16.77 15.97 22.11
C LYS A 428 -15.85 17.11 22.55
N PRO A 429 -14.52 16.93 22.68
CA PRO A 429 -13.62 18.01 23.10
C PRO A 429 -13.58 19.16 22.09
N TYR A 430 -13.70 18.89 20.79
CA TYR A 430 -13.80 19.95 19.77
C TYR A 430 -15.05 20.82 19.95
N ALA A 431 -16.23 20.22 20.12
CA ALA A 431 -17.47 20.97 20.32
C ALA A 431 -17.47 21.73 21.66
N ALA A 432 -16.92 21.13 22.71
CA ALA A 432 -16.73 21.79 24.00
C ALA A 432 -15.80 23.01 23.88
N PHE A 433 -14.67 22.88 23.16
CA PHE A 433 -13.78 23.99 22.87
C PHE A 433 -14.51 25.11 22.13
N CYS A 434 -15.23 24.78 21.05
CA CYS A 434 -15.95 25.79 20.27
C CYS A 434 -16.99 26.52 21.11
N PHE A 435 -17.74 25.79 21.94
CA PHE A 435 -18.69 26.38 22.87
C PHE A 435 -18.01 27.31 23.88
N LEU A 436 -16.91 26.88 24.52
CA LEU A 436 -16.21 27.68 25.54
C LEU A 436 -15.55 28.91 24.92
N ARG A 437 -14.92 28.77 23.75
CA ARG A 437 -14.38 29.89 22.97
C ARG A 437 -15.44 30.95 22.72
N ASP A 438 -16.62 30.53 22.29
CA ASP A 438 -17.72 31.44 21.95
C ASP A 438 -18.37 32.04 23.20
N PHE A 439 -18.49 31.26 24.28
CA PHE A 439 -19.08 31.69 25.55
C PHE A 439 -18.21 32.72 26.29
N PHE A 440 -16.89 32.53 26.28
CA PHE A 440 -15.93 33.44 26.91
C PHE A 440 -15.37 34.49 25.94
N GLU A 441 -15.76 34.45 24.66
CA GLU A 441 -15.26 35.33 23.58
C GLU A 441 -13.73 35.33 23.44
N THR A 442 -13.07 34.23 23.83
CA THR A 442 -11.62 34.07 23.75
C THR A 442 -11.22 32.60 23.65
N SER A 443 -10.19 32.31 22.85
CA SER A 443 -9.56 30.98 22.76
C SER A 443 -8.50 30.73 23.83
N ASP A 444 -8.16 31.75 24.63
CA ASP A 444 -7.25 31.59 25.76
C ASP A 444 -7.96 30.87 26.91
N HIS A 445 -7.69 29.57 27.02
CA HIS A 445 -8.29 28.71 28.03
C HIS A 445 -7.97 29.14 29.47
N SER A 446 -6.87 29.87 29.70
CA SER A 446 -6.58 30.38 31.05
C SER A 446 -7.65 31.36 31.56
N GLN A 447 -8.45 31.93 30.66
CA GLN A 447 -9.52 32.88 30.96
C GLN A 447 -10.89 32.22 31.12
N TRP A 448 -11.01 30.90 30.96
CA TRP A 448 -12.30 30.17 31.03
C TRP A 448 -12.75 29.81 32.47
N GLY A 449 -12.13 30.44 33.48
CA GLY A 449 -12.46 30.22 34.88
C GLY A 449 -12.36 28.74 35.28
N THR A 450 -13.46 28.13 35.73
CA THR A 450 -13.46 26.73 36.16
C THR A 450 -13.17 25.73 35.04
N PHE A 451 -13.26 26.14 33.77
CA PHE A 451 -12.94 25.32 32.60
C PHE A 451 -11.52 25.51 32.07
N SER A 452 -10.66 26.28 32.75
CA SER A 452 -9.26 26.48 32.35
C SER A 452 -8.44 25.18 32.33
N ASP A 453 -8.73 24.28 33.26
CA ASP A 453 -8.10 22.96 33.34
C ASP A 453 -9.01 21.87 32.80
N TYR A 454 -8.51 21.13 31.82
CA TYR A 454 -9.19 19.97 31.25
C TYR A 454 -9.36 18.84 32.27
N THR A 455 -10.59 18.32 32.38
CA THR A 455 -10.84 17.00 32.96
C THR A 455 -11.96 16.30 32.20
N GLU A 456 -11.89 14.98 32.12
CA GLU A 456 -12.92 14.15 31.48
C GLU A 456 -14.30 14.39 32.10
N ALA A 457 -14.36 14.53 33.42
CA ALA A 457 -15.61 14.79 34.14
C ALA A 457 -16.26 16.14 33.77
N LYS A 458 -15.44 17.19 33.51
CA LYS A 458 -15.97 18.49 33.05
C LYS A 458 -16.48 18.39 31.62
N LEU A 459 -15.76 17.67 30.76
CA LEU A 459 -16.15 17.44 29.36
C LEU A 459 -17.49 16.70 29.29
N GLU A 460 -17.61 15.58 29.99
CA GLU A 460 -18.85 14.79 30.01
C GLU A 460 -20.03 15.57 30.59
N LYS A 461 -19.80 16.38 31.64
CA LYS A 461 -20.84 17.23 32.20
C LYS A 461 -21.30 18.31 31.20
N LEU A 462 -20.36 18.94 30.49
CA LEU A 462 -20.67 20.00 29.53
C LEU A 462 -21.41 19.47 28.29
N THR A 463 -21.01 18.28 27.83
CA THR A 463 -21.55 17.62 26.63
C THR A 463 -22.74 16.70 26.92
N SER A 464 -23.14 16.56 28.20
CA SER A 464 -24.32 15.78 28.61
C SER A 464 -25.62 16.36 28.04
N LYS A 465 -26.57 15.47 27.72
CA LYS A 465 -27.94 15.82 27.31
C LYS A 465 -28.69 16.69 28.33
N ASP A 466 -28.33 16.55 29.60
CA ASP A 466 -28.94 17.31 30.70
C ASP A 466 -28.33 18.72 30.88
N SER A 467 -27.29 19.06 30.11
CA SER A 467 -26.65 20.37 30.14
C SER A 467 -27.56 21.44 29.54
N LEU A 468 -27.64 22.60 30.20
CA LEU A 468 -28.39 23.75 29.69
C LEU A 468 -27.89 24.21 28.30
N HIS A 469 -26.61 23.95 28.00
CA HIS A 469 -25.96 24.36 26.75
C HIS A 469 -25.87 23.22 25.73
N TYR A 470 -26.53 22.09 25.98
CA TYR A 470 -26.43 20.90 25.13
C TYR A 470 -26.79 21.18 23.67
N ASN A 471 -27.80 22.00 23.40
CA ASN A 471 -28.17 22.38 22.03
C ASN A 471 -27.06 23.15 21.30
N THR A 472 -26.31 24.00 22.00
CA THR A 472 -25.20 24.76 21.42
C THR A 472 -24.02 23.84 21.10
N VAL A 473 -23.71 22.91 22.01
CA VAL A 473 -22.71 21.87 21.77
C VAL A 473 -23.11 20.97 20.59
N CYS A 474 -24.37 20.53 20.55
CA CYS A 474 -24.90 19.69 19.49
C CYS A 474 -24.87 20.34 18.11
N PHE A 475 -24.97 21.66 18.04
CA PHE A 475 -24.83 22.37 16.78
C PHE A 475 -23.47 22.10 16.14
N HIS A 476 -22.38 22.04 16.92
CA HIS A 476 -21.06 21.68 16.37
C HIS A 476 -20.99 20.22 15.91
N TYR A 477 -21.67 19.29 16.60
CA TYR A 477 -21.79 17.90 16.12
C TYR A 477 -22.52 17.81 14.80
N TYR A 478 -23.64 18.54 14.68
CA TYR A 478 -24.44 18.63 13.46
C TYR A 478 -23.61 19.17 12.30
N ILE A 479 -22.88 20.27 12.49
CA ILE A 479 -22.03 20.84 11.44
C ILE A 479 -20.96 19.85 10.98
N GLN A 480 -20.23 19.22 11.90
CA GLN A 480 -19.20 18.25 11.54
C GLN A 480 -19.77 17.00 10.84
N TYR A 481 -20.96 16.55 11.25
CA TYR A 481 -21.68 15.48 10.58
C TYR A 481 -22.02 15.84 9.12
N HIS A 482 -22.59 17.02 8.88
CA HIS A 482 -22.93 17.44 7.51
C HIS A 482 -21.70 17.69 6.64
N LEU A 483 -20.63 18.26 7.19
CA LEU A 483 -19.35 18.37 6.47
C LEU A 483 -18.82 16.98 6.07
N HIS A 484 -18.87 16.01 6.99
CA HIS A 484 -18.49 14.63 6.71
C HIS A 484 -19.33 14.01 5.58
N VAL A 485 -20.65 14.15 5.64
CA VAL A 485 -21.56 13.65 4.59
C VAL A 485 -21.25 14.30 3.24
N GLN A 486 -21.00 15.61 3.20
CA GLN A 486 -20.71 16.33 1.94
C GLN A 486 -19.36 15.92 1.34
N VAL A 487 -18.34 15.66 2.18
CA VAL A 487 -17.07 15.09 1.72
C VAL A 487 -17.28 13.67 1.18
N GLU A 488 -18.02 12.82 1.90
CA GLU A 488 -18.32 11.46 1.43
C GLU A 488 -19.04 11.45 0.09
N ILE A 489 -20.07 12.28 -0.09
CA ILE A 489 -20.80 12.41 -1.37
C ILE A 489 -19.85 12.80 -2.50
N SER A 490 -18.95 13.74 -2.24
CA SER A 490 -17.98 14.23 -3.22
C SER A 490 -16.96 13.17 -3.62
N LEU A 491 -16.68 12.21 -2.73
CA LEU A 491 -15.76 11.10 -2.96
C LEU A 491 -16.45 9.84 -3.55
N ILE A 492 -17.72 9.60 -3.21
CA ILE A 492 -18.48 8.40 -3.64
C ILE A 492 -18.92 8.49 -5.11
N LEU A 493 -19.15 9.69 -5.64
CA LEU A 493 -19.74 9.86 -6.98
C LEU A 493 -18.80 9.58 -8.17
N LYS A 494 -17.61 8.99 -7.97
CA LYS A 494 -16.73 8.50 -9.05
C LYS A 494 -16.18 7.10 -8.83
N GLN A 495 -17.05 6.13 -8.58
CA GLN A 495 -16.68 4.73 -8.80
C GLN A 495 -16.67 4.29 -10.29
N VAL A 496 -16.70 5.18 -11.31
CA VAL A 496 -16.51 4.85 -12.75
C VAL A 496 -16.13 6.12 -13.56
N PRO A 497 -15.32 6.14 -14.66
CA PRO A 497 -14.39 5.16 -15.27
C PRO A 497 -12.90 5.54 -15.00
N PRO A 498 -11.88 4.79 -15.49
CA PRO A 498 -10.51 5.01 -15.05
C PRO A 498 -9.90 6.26 -15.67
N GLY A 499 -9.49 7.21 -14.83
CA GLY A 499 -8.80 8.40 -15.32
C GLY A 499 -8.45 9.45 -14.26
N ALA A 500 -9.29 9.66 -13.25
CA ALA A 500 -8.91 10.49 -12.11
C ALA A 500 -9.47 9.95 -10.81
N ASN A 501 -8.61 9.95 -9.81
CA ASN A 501 -9.01 9.66 -8.44
C ASN A 501 -8.51 10.80 -7.55
N VAL A 502 -9.34 11.18 -6.58
CA VAL A 502 -8.94 12.14 -5.55
C VAL A 502 -8.11 11.39 -4.52
N VAL A 503 -6.83 11.73 -4.41
CA VAL A 503 -5.99 11.26 -3.30
C VAL A 503 -5.96 12.38 -2.28
N ASP A 504 -6.70 12.19 -1.18
CA ASP A 504 -6.50 13.00 0.01
C ASP A 504 -5.18 12.56 0.67
N LEU A 505 -4.14 13.39 0.54
CA LEU A 505 -2.84 13.19 1.17
C LEU A 505 -2.80 13.66 2.64
N ASN A 506 -3.89 14.23 3.18
CA ASN A 506 -3.92 14.83 4.51
C ASN A 506 -4.74 14.09 5.58
N CYS A 507 -5.56 13.08 5.25
CA CYS A 507 -6.21 12.25 6.28
C CYS A 507 -5.32 11.10 6.80
N ARG A 508 -4.25 11.42 7.54
CA ARG A 508 -3.58 10.46 8.45
C ARG A 508 -4.36 10.33 9.77
N SER A 509 -5.60 9.83 9.75
CA SER A 509 -6.37 9.58 10.98
C SER A 509 -6.42 8.11 11.42
N LYS A 510 -6.01 7.14 10.58
CA LYS A 510 -6.03 5.70 10.95
C LYS A 510 -4.73 5.13 11.54
N MET A 511 -3.61 5.86 11.50
CA MET A 511 -2.31 5.35 12.01
C MET A 511 -1.94 5.80 13.44
N ALA A 512 -2.68 6.72 14.05
CA ALA A 512 -2.31 7.24 15.38
C ALA A 512 -2.69 6.31 16.56
N GLN A 513 -3.54 5.30 16.35
CA GLN A 513 -4.00 4.39 17.42
C GLN A 513 -3.04 3.22 17.71
N GLN A 514 -1.96 3.03 16.95
CA GLN A 514 -1.01 1.92 17.17
C GLN A 514 0.33 2.33 17.82
N THR A 515 0.58 3.61 18.10
CA THR A 515 1.89 4.09 18.59
C THR A 515 1.88 4.65 20.03
N SER A 516 0.81 4.48 20.81
CA SER A 516 0.73 4.96 22.20
C SER A 516 1.11 3.93 23.28
N THR A 517 1.56 2.74 22.90
CA THR A 517 2.11 1.73 23.83
C THR A 517 3.54 1.38 23.46
N GLU A 518 4.47 2.32 23.58
CA GLU A 518 5.93 2.08 23.65
C GLU A 518 6.69 3.42 23.75
N ARG A 519 6.56 4.13 24.88
CA ARG A 519 7.54 5.14 25.29
C ARG A 519 7.70 5.15 26.80
N ASP A 520 8.54 4.23 27.27
CA ASP A 520 9.24 4.38 28.53
C ASP A 520 10.73 4.12 28.26
N GLY A 521 11.61 5.00 28.73
CA GLY A 521 13.07 4.81 28.68
C GLY A 521 13.86 5.81 27.83
N THR A 522 14.19 6.95 28.43
CA THR A 522 15.51 7.61 28.43
C THR A 522 16.48 7.43 27.24
N HIS A 523 16.75 8.51 26.49
CA HIS A 523 18.06 9.18 26.43
C HIS A 523 18.00 10.45 25.57
N ARG A 524 18.47 11.57 26.12
CA ARG A 524 18.63 12.85 25.43
C ARG A 524 19.98 12.86 24.70
N GLU A 525 19.97 13.03 23.38
CA GLU A 525 21.11 13.58 22.64
C GLU A 525 20.66 14.79 21.80
N ARG A 526 21.36 15.91 22.01
CA ARG A 526 21.20 17.17 21.28
C ARG A 526 21.95 17.05 19.95
N SER A 527 21.28 17.33 18.84
CA SER A 527 21.94 17.73 17.59
C SER A 527 21.25 18.96 17.01
N SER A 528 22.06 19.96 16.66
CA SER A 528 21.67 21.30 16.22
C SER A 528 21.04 21.29 14.81
N PRO A 529 20.17 22.25 14.45
CA PRO A 529 19.55 22.31 13.13
C PRO A 529 20.51 22.87 12.07
N ASN A 530 20.60 22.17 10.94
CA ASN A 530 21.27 22.63 9.74
C ASN A 530 20.54 23.83 9.13
N LYS A 531 21.32 24.86 8.79
CA LYS A 531 20.92 26.09 8.09
C LYS A 531 20.40 25.77 6.68
N LEU A 532 19.20 26.25 6.36
CA LEU A 532 18.77 26.42 4.96
C LEU A 532 19.54 27.60 4.34
N VAL A 533 20.19 27.34 3.22
CA VAL A 533 20.82 28.35 2.36
C VAL A 533 19.78 28.80 1.32
N THR A 534 19.37 30.07 1.41
CA THR A 534 18.54 30.74 0.41
C THR A 534 19.42 31.16 -0.76
N ILE A 535 19.15 30.63 -1.96
CA ILE A 535 19.72 31.16 -3.21
C ILE A 535 18.72 32.17 -3.77
N GLY A 536 19.06 33.45 -3.69
CA GLY A 536 18.34 34.52 -4.36
C GLY A 536 18.55 34.48 -5.87
N ARG A 537 17.50 34.79 -6.63
CA ARG A 537 17.61 35.19 -8.04
C ARG A 537 17.30 36.68 -8.14
N GLN A 538 18.30 37.43 -8.59
CA GLN A 538 18.15 38.74 -9.21
C GLN A 538 17.45 38.58 -10.57
N MET A 539 16.30 39.22 -10.73
CA MET A 539 16.01 40.31 -11.69
C MET A 539 14.55 40.69 -11.57
#